data_AF-A0A4P7EYM6-F1
#
_entry.id   AF-A0A4P7EYM6-F1
#
_cell.length_a   1.000
_cell.length_b   1.000
_cell.length_c   1.000
_cell.angle_alpha   90.00
_cell.angle_beta   90.00
_cell.angle_gamma   90.00
#
_symmetry.space_group_name_H-M   'P 1'
#
loop_
_entity.id
_entity.type
_entity.pdbx_description
1 polymer ?
#
loop_
_entity_poly.entity_id
_entity_poly.type
_entity_poly.pdbx_seq_one_letter_code
_entity_poly.pdbx_strand_id
1 'polypeptide(L)'
;MAWLDRRTSDGARALGLLLLRAAQTSDRDDLLGLDIRLRSAGFGDSDSDANVCSKIGQALLETLARGDADSIFTAVQAMALLDDGEVAFFANLIAAPLYLERKQFDEAIAAAKSNRSVRLCPTSEYLLLKSVRAKEENGVEVPGGDVSTHDLSDRFCEHPFGTLSTNTLRQGGRTGFFACVCAATLPYPLSYAENDVTIDELWNGEDIQEIRRSILDGDFTYCSRTMCSYIAQGTLPKRNEITDPFLRDVIDNHRTEVDRKPALVTLGHDPSCNLACPSCRCEVIAVKNEEREKLDELSEKLLLPLIADSSVSLTVSSDGDAFASKHYRRLIHSLDAERYTGVKLQLVTNGLLLTPKEWEALGNVQKLVKTVTVSIDGARQETYEDLRRPGKWSVITRNMEFLSQLRREGKIGLGINFVVQKKNFEEMVEFVELGKQWDVHSIVFIRLLSIGSFSAAAFEENDVSDPRHPLHFRLLEILRHPALHEPRVNLMSLAPLQAAADEMTQCSPEIKQGLFRRLKSALGLSASRAA
;
A
#
# COMPACT_ATOMS: atom_id res chain seq x y z
N MET A 1 11.96 -13.62 14.37
CA MET A 1 10.84 -14.22 15.13
C MET A 1 11.28 -14.95 16.39
N ALA A 2 12.48 -15.55 16.43
CA ALA A 2 12.99 -16.20 17.64
C ALA A 2 13.15 -15.28 18.88
N TRP A 3 13.18 -13.95 18.75
CA TRP A 3 13.08 -13.05 19.92
C TRP A 3 11.62 -12.86 20.37
N LEU A 4 10.65 -12.81 19.44
CA LEU A 4 9.22 -12.62 19.71
C LEU A 4 8.53 -13.85 20.32
N ASP A 5 9.16 -15.03 20.21
CA ASP A 5 8.69 -16.28 20.83
C ASP A 5 9.42 -16.65 22.13
N ARG A 6 10.41 -15.85 22.57
CA ARG A 6 11.13 -16.09 23.83
C ARG A 6 10.48 -15.32 24.97
N ARG A 7 9.91 -16.10 25.91
CA ARG A 7 9.15 -15.62 27.08
C ARG A 7 9.95 -14.61 27.95
N THR A 8 9.23 -13.56 28.33
CA THR A 8 9.43 -12.56 29.42
C THR A 8 10.74 -11.77 29.54
N SER A 9 11.93 -12.37 29.69
CA SER A 9 13.18 -11.62 29.99
C SER A 9 14.23 -11.73 28.90
N ASP A 10 14.32 -12.90 28.24
CA ASP A 10 15.33 -13.15 27.22
C ASP A 10 14.99 -12.48 25.89
N GLY A 11 13.70 -12.36 25.55
CA GLY A 11 13.23 -11.62 24.38
C GLY A 11 13.46 -10.11 24.51
N ALA A 12 13.10 -9.52 25.66
CA ALA A 12 13.34 -8.11 25.95
C ALA A 12 14.84 -7.78 26.05
N ARG A 13 15.65 -8.67 26.63
CA ARG A 13 17.11 -8.54 26.66
C ARG A 13 17.73 -8.70 25.27
N ALA A 14 17.30 -9.69 24.49
CA ALA A 14 17.77 -9.87 23.11
C ALA A 14 17.43 -8.65 22.25
N LEU A 15 16.22 -8.09 22.39
CA LEU A 15 15.82 -6.88 21.70
C LEU A 15 16.58 -5.63 22.18
N GLY A 16 16.75 -5.45 23.49
CA GLY A 16 17.55 -4.35 24.04
C GLY A 16 19.00 -4.39 23.54
N LEU A 17 19.62 -5.57 23.53
CA LEU A 17 20.96 -5.78 22.96
C LEU A 17 21.00 -5.53 21.44
N LEU A 18 19.95 -5.91 20.73
CA LEU A 18 19.82 -5.74 19.28
C LEU A 18 19.64 -4.26 18.90
N LEU A 19 18.81 -3.51 19.65
CA LEU A 19 18.64 -2.05 19.50
C LEU A 19 19.92 -1.29 19.83
N LEU A 20 20.65 -1.71 20.88
CA LEU A 20 21.95 -1.12 21.20
C LEU A 20 23.01 -1.44 20.15
N ARG A 21 23.01 -2.67 19.63
CA ARG A 21 23.91 -3.04 18.53
C ARG A 21 23.62 -2.18 17.29
N ALA A 22 22.35 -2.03 16.91
CA ALA A 22 21.93 -1.15 15.82
C ALA A 22 22.38 0.31 16.05
N ALA A 23 22.27 0.81 17.27
CA ALA A 23 22.70 2.16 17.66
C ALA A 23 24.22 2.38 17.70
N GLN A 24 25.01 1.31 17.84
CA GLN A 24 26.48 1.35 17.92
C GLN A 24 27.18 1.13 16.58
N THR A 25 26.46 0.65 15.57
CA THR A 25 26.96 0.50 14.19
C THR A 25 27.14 1.87 13.55
N SER A 26 28.39 2.26 13.30
CA SER A 26 28.76 3.51 12.61
C SER A 26 28.85 3.37 11.09
N ASP A 27 28.68 2.15 10.57
CA ASP A 27 28.83 1.82 9.15
C ASP A 27 27.46 1.52 8.53
N ARG A 28 27.12 2.27 7.47
CA ARG A 28 25.78 2.26 6.85
C ARG A 28 25.49 0.97 6.11
N ASP A 29 26.52 0.30 5.60
CA ASP A 29 26.39 -1.00 4.93
C ASP A 29 26.24 -2.16 5.94
N ASP A 30 26.66 -1.98 7.19
CA ASP A 30 26.51 -2.96 8.26
C ASP A 30 25.11 -2.87 8.92
N LEU A 31 24.41 -1.74 8.75
CA LEU A 31 22.96 -1.60 9.04
C LEU A 31 22.10 -2.39 8.05
N LEU A 32 22.56 -2.55 6.79
CA LEU A 32 22.02 -3.52 5.84
C LEU A 32 22.41 -4.97 6.19
N GLY A 33 23.29 -5.19 7.18
CA GLY A 33 23.58 -6.49 7.79
C GLY A 33 22.71 -6.80 9.02
N LEU A 34 21.93 -5.83 9.53
CA LEU A 34 20.93 -6.08 10.58
C LEU A 34 19.90 -7.10 10.09
N ASP A 35 19.41 -7.94 11.01
CA ASP A 35 18.38 -8.95 10.74
C ASP A 35 17.30 -8.33 9.82
N ILE A 36 17.06 -9.02 8.71
CA ILE A 36 16.00 -8.82 7.69
C ILE A 36 14.73 -8.20 8.32
N ARG A 37 14.40 -8.57 9.56
CA ARG A 37 13.23 -8.13 10.34
C ARG A 37 13.31 -6.73 10.95
N LEU A 38 14.49 -6.18 11.24
CA LEU A 38 14.64 -4.80 11.77
C LEU A 38 14.49 -3.75 10.68
N ARG A 39 15.01 -4.03 9.48
CA ARG A 39 14.83 -3.17 8.30
C ARG A 39 13.34 -2.97 8.00
N SER A 40 12.53 -4.01 8.23
CA SER A 40 11.07 -3.97 8.09
C SER A 40 10.36 -3.01 9.07
N ALA A 41 10.98 -2.64 10.19
CA ALA A 41 10.44 -1.67 11.15
C ALA A 41 10.86 -0.22 10.84
N GLY A 42 11.56 0.02 9.73
CA GLY A 42 12.08 1.34 9.36
C GLY A 42 13.44 1.68 10.00
N PHE A 43 14.18 0.69 10.53
CA PHE A 43 15.53 0.93 11.04
C PHE A 43 16.56 0.97 9.89
N GLY A 44 17.34 2.06 9.80
CA GLY A 44 18.63 2.02 9.08
C GLY A 44 19.14 3.30 8.38
N ASP A 45 18.38 4.40 8.30
CA ASP A 45 18.76 5.50 7.37
C ASP A 45 19.00 6.89 8.02
N SER A 46 18.90 7.05 9.35
CA SER A 46 19.18 8.35 10.01
C SER A 46 19.88 8.26 11.39
N ASP A 47 20.68 9.29 11.71
CA ASP A 47 21.34 9.46 13.02
C ASP A 47 20.31 9.64 14.17
N SER A 48 19.08 10.08 13.86
CA SER A 48 17.98 10.19 14.84
C SER A 48 17.45 8.82 15.26
N ASP A 49 17.29 7.88 14.32
CA ASP A 49 16.80 6.52 14.62
C ASP A 49 17.79 5.77 15.51
N ALA A 50 19.10 5.92 15.27
CA ALA A 50 20.15 5.33 16.11
C ALA A 50 20.13 5.89 17.54
N ASN A 51 19.85 7.18 17.72
CA ASN A 51 19.75 7.82 19.02
C ASN A 51 18.48 7.37 19.78
N VAL A 52 17.34 7.24 19.09
CA VAL A 52 16.10 6.70 19.65
C VAL A 52 16.28 5.23 20.05
N CYS A 53 16.90 4.41 19.19
CA CYS A 53 17.28 3.03 19.51
C CYS A 53 18.15 2.94 20.76
N SER A 54 19.16 3.81 20.86
CA SER A 54 20.08 3.84 21.98
C SER A 54 19.34 4.15 23.28
N LYS A 55 18.48 5.18 23.28
CA LYS A 55 17.69 5.59 24.45
C LYS A 55 16.72 4.50 24.89
N ILE A 56 15.98 3.90 23.96
CA ILE A 56 15.04 2.81 24.25
C ILE A 56 15.79 1.57 24.73
N GLY A 57 16.88 1.19 24.05
CA GLY A 57 17.72 0.06 24.41
C GLY A 57 18.35 0.21 25.80
N GLN A 58 18.89 1.39 26.12
CA GLN A 58 19.42 1.72 27.45
C GLN A 58 18.32 1.68 28.52
N ALA A 59 17.18 2.34 28.28
CA ALA A 59 16.06 2.35 29.23
C ALA A 59 15.52 0.92 29.51
N LEU A 60 15.41 0.08 28.48
CA LEU A 60 15.01 -1.32 28.61
C LEU A 60 16.03 -2.13 29.41
N LEU A 61 17.33 -2.00 29.11
CA LEU A 61 18.39 -2.71 29.85
C LEU A 61 18.53 -2.24 31.30
N GLU A 62 18.38 -0.94 31.56
CA GLU A 62 18.40 -0.39 32.91
C GLU A 62 17.18 -0.86 33.72
N THR A 63 16.01 -0.97 33.09
CA THR A 63 14.80 -1.49 33.73
C THR A 63 14.93 -2.98 34.00
N LEU A 64 15.48 -3.76 33.05
CA LEU A 64 15.84 -5.17 33.21
C LEU A 64 16.83 -5.41 34.35
N ALA A 65 17.76 -4.47 34.58
CA ALA A 65 18.72 -4.55 35.67
C ALA A 65 18.10 -4.23 37.05
N ARG A 66 16.93 -3.58 37.10
CA ARG A 66 16.32 -3.03 38.32
C ARG A 66 15.03 -3.74 38.77
N GLY A 67 14.39 -4.58 37.96
CA GLY A 67 13.08 -5.15 38.32
C GLY A 67 12.65 -6.40 37.54
N ASP A 68 11.52 -6.97 37.98
CA ASP A 68 10.84 -8.11 37.37
C ASP A 68 10.04 -7.74 36.10
N ALA A 69 9.40 -8.71 35.47
CA ALA A 69 8.68 -8.54 34.20
C ALA A 69 7.53 -7.49 34.27
N ASP A 70 6.95 -7.23 35.45
CA ASP A 70 5.90 -6.23 35.64
C ASP A 70 6.43 -4.80 35.56
N SER A 71 7.66 -4.59 36.03
CA SER A 71 8.34 -3.29 35.96
C SER A 71 8.68 -2.90 34.52
N ILE A 72 9.07 -3.88 33.69
CA ILE A 72 9.36 -3.69 32.26
C ILE A 72 8.09 -3.33 31.49
N PHE A 73 7.01 -4.06 31.74
CA PHE A 73 5.73 -3.80 31.10
C PHE A 73 5.23 -2.38 31.38
N THR A 74 5.31 -1.94 32.63
CA THR A 74 4.93 -0.59 33.05
C THR A 74 5.77 0.49 32.34
N ALA A 75 7.08 0.28 32.23
CA ALA A 75 7.97 1.22 31.54
C ALA A 75 7.66 1.30 30.03
N VAL A 76 7.42 0.16 29.38
CA VAL A 76 7.04 0.10 27.95
C VAL A 76 5.70 0.78 27.70
N GLN A 77 4.71 0.59 28.58
CA GLN A 77 3.42 1.28 28.50
C GLN A 77 3.59 2.80 28.62
N ALA A 78 4.40 3.27 29.56
CA ALA A 78 4.66 4.70 29.71
C ALA A 78 5.33 5.29 28.45
N MET A 79 6.28 4.56 27.83
CA MET A 79 6.91 4.99 26.58
C MET A 79 5.93 4.99 25.40
N ALA A 80 5.00 4.03 25.33
CA ALA A 80 3.98 3.95 24.28
C ALA A 80 2.97 5.11 24.32
N LEU A 81 2.88 5.82 25.45
CA LEU A 81 2.01 6.99 25.66
C LEU A 81 2.72 8.33 25.43
N LEU A 82 4.00 8.33 25.06
CA LEU A 82 4.73 9.57 24.78
C LEU A 82 4.24 10.21 23.49
N ASP A 83 4.25 11.55 23.45
CA ASP A 83 3.92 12.33 22.24
C ASP A 83 5.00 12.21 21.14
N ASP A 84 6.15 11.63 21.46
CA ASP A 84 7.22 11.32 20.52
C ASP A 84 6.81 10.11 19.66
N GLY A 85 6.45 10.39 18.41
CA GLY A 85 5.88 9.40 17.50
C GLY A 85 6.79 8.22 17.16
N GLU A 86 8.12 8.39 17.24
CA GLU A 86 9.08 7.29 16.97
C GLU A 86 9.26 6.43 18.23
N VAL A 87 9.44 7.08 19.39
CA VAL A 87 9.55 6.34 20.66
C VAL A 87 8.28 5.55 20.96
N ALA A 88 7.11 6.18 20.78
CA ALA A 88 5.83 5.52 20.95
C ALA A 88 5.66 4.36 19.97
N PHE A 89 6.06 4.51 18.70
CA PHE A 89 6.00 3.44 17.69
C PHE A 89 6.78 2.19 18.14
N PHE A 90 8.03 2.35 18.55
CA PHE A 90 8.85 1.21 18.99
C PHE A 90 8.35 0.61 20.30
N ALA A 91 7.94 1.44 21.26
CA ALA A 91 7.36 0.96 22.50
C ALA A 91 6.10 0.11 22.26
N ASN A 92 5.27 0.50 21.29
CA ASN A 92 4.08 -0.26 20.91
C ASN A 92 4.40 -1.63 20.28
N LEU A 93 5.45 -1.73 19.46
CA LEU A 93 5.94 -3.03 18.93
C LEU A 93 6.41 -3.98 20.05
N ILE A 94 6.91 -3.43 21.16
CA ILE A 94 7.33 -4.20 22.34
C ILE A 94 6.13 -4.53 23.23
N ALA A 95 5.19 -3.60 23.37
CA ALA A 95 4.02 -3.75 24.21
C ALA A 95 3.09 -4.87 23.72
N ALA A 96 2.89 -4.97 22.39
CA ALA A 96 1.94 -5.93 21.81
C ALA A 96 2.21 -7.40 22.22
N PRO A 97 3.43 -7.96 22.10
CA PRO A 97 3.75 -9.28 22.64
C PRO A 97 3.49 -9.43 24.14
N LEU A 98 3.81 -8.41 24.95
CA LEU A 98 3.62 -8.46 26.40
C LEU A 98 2.13 -8.49 26.77
N TYR A 99 1.30 -7.72 26.06
CA TYR A 99 -0.15 -7.79 26.19
C TYR A 99 -0.70 -9.19 25.83
N LEU A 100 -0.17 -9.83 24.78
CA LEU A 100 -0.58 -11.19 24.41
C LEU A 100 -0.26 -12.23 25.48
N GLU A 101 0.93 -12.18 26.07
CA GLU A 101 1.30 -13.08 27.18
C GLU A 101 0.35 -12.93 28.38
N ARG A 102 -0.12 -11.70 28.63
CA ARG A 102 -1.10 -11.39 29.69
C ARG A 102 -2.56 -11.63 29.29
N LYS A 103 -2.82 -12.15 28.07
CA LYS A 103 -4.16 -12.32 27.50
C LYS A 103 -4.99 -11.02 27.39
N GLN A 104 -4.30 -9.89 27.28
CA GLN A 104 -4.88 -8.56 27.04
C GLN A 104 -4.98 -8.32 25.53
N PHE A 105 -5.92 -9.00 24.87
CA PHE A 105 -5.95 -9.06 23.41
C PHE A 105 -6.31 -7.72 22.74
N ASP A 106 -7.21 -6.93 23.33
CA ASP A 106 -7.62 -5.65 22.76
C ASP A 106 -6.47 -4.63 22.82
N GLU A 107 -5.72 -4.61 23.91
CA GLU A 107 -4.53 -3.78 24.08
C GLU A 107 -3.40 -4.23 23.17
N ALA A 108 -3.23 -5.55 22.95
CA ALA A 108 -2.27 -6.07 21.97
C ALA A 108 -2.62 -5.62 20.54
N ILE A 109 -3.90 -5.72 20.15
CA ILE A 109 -4.39 -5.25 18.85
C ILE A 109 -4.20 -3.73 18.74
N ALA A 110 -4.54 -2.97 19.78
CA ALA A 110 -4.39 -1.52 19.79
C ALA A 110 -2.93 -1.08 19.68
N ALA A 111 -2.02 -1.73 20.41
CA ALA A 111 -0.57 -1.48 20.32
C ALA A 111 -0.01 -1.88 18.95
N ALA A 112 -0.49 -2.98 18.36
CA ALA A 112 -0.10 -3.32 16.99
C ALA A 112 -0.59 -2.23 16.00
N LYS A 113 -1.83 -1.73 16.15
CA LYS A 113 -2.49 -0.72 15.30
C LYS A 113 -2.03 0.73 15.49
N SER A 114 -1.49 1.10 16.65
CA SER A 114 -1.14 2.48 16.98
C SER A 114 0.04 3.01 16.17
N ASN A 115 0.74 2.12 15.48
CA ASN A 115 1.83 2.47 14.59
C ASN A 115 1.27 3.22 13.36
N ARG A 116 1.70 4.47 13.14
CA ARG A 116 1.23 5.33 12.03
C ARG A 116 1.34 4.69 10.64
N SER A 117 2.17 3.65 10.54
CA SER A 117 2.50 2.89 9.35
C SER A 117 2.22 1.40 9.51
N VAL A 118 1.24 0.96 10.33
CA VAL A 118 0.85 -0.48 10.44
C VAL A 118 0.90 -1.17 9.09
N ARG A 119 0.26 -0.54 8.10
CA ARG A 119 0.11 -0.99 6.71
C ARG A 119 1.41 -1.14 5.92
N LEU A 120 2.52 -0.63 6.44
CA LEU A 120 3.86 -0.64 5.86
C LEU A 120 4.94 -1.22 6.80
N CYS A 121 4.54 -1.74 7.97
CA CYS A 121 5.46 -2.33 8.96
C CYS A 121 5.13 -3.82 9.12
N PRO A 122 5.90 -4.73 8.49
CA PRO A 122 5.69 -6.18 8.60
C PRO A 122 5.63 -6.69 10.04
N THR A 123 6.42 -6.11 10.95
CA THR A 123 6.38 -6.49 12.37
C THR A 123 5.05 -6.14 13.01
N SER A 124 4.52 -4.94 12.74
CA SER A 124 3.20 -4.52 13.21
C SER A 124 2.08 -5.38 12.61
N GLU A 125 2.13 -5.68 11.32
CA GLU A 125 1.16 -6.59 10.65
C GLU A 125 1.20 -8.00 11.23
N TYR A 126 2.39 -8.55 11.48
CA TYR A 126 2.55 -9.87 12.12
C TYR A 126 1.95 -9.87 13.52
N LEU A 127 2.29 -8.87 14.35
CA LEU A 127 1.79 -8.77 15.72
C LEU A 127 0.28 -8.58 15.73
N LEU A 128 -0.25 -7.81 14.80
CA LEU A 128 -1.68 -7.62 14.62
C LEU A 128 -2.38 -8.95 14.28
N LEU A 129 -1.88 -9.71 13.31
CA LEU A 129 -2.42 -11.03 12.97
C LEU A 129 -2.32 -12.01 14.16
N LYS A 130 -1.16 -12.09 14.82
CA LYS A 130 -0.95 -12.94 16.00
C LYS A 130 -1.94 -12.59 17.11
N SER A 131 -2.19 -11.29 17.32
CA SER A 131 -3.11 -10.81 18.34
C SER A 131 -4.57 -11.13 18.04
N VAL A 132 -4.98 -10.95 16.78
CA VAL A 132 -6.33 -11.29 16.33
C VAL A 132 -6.58 -12.80 16.44
N ARG A 133 -5.65 -13.64 15.96
CA ARG A 133 -5.78 -15.11 16.07
C ARG A 133 -5.84 -15.59 17.52
N ALA A 134 -4.97 -15.06 18.38
CA ALA A 134 -4.99 -15.41 19.80
C ALA A 134 -6.34 -15.04 20.45
N LYS A 135 -6.94 -13.91 20.04
CA LYS A 135 -8.26 -13.48 20.51
C LYS A 135 -9.37 -14.45 20.04
N GLU A 136 -9.36 -14.83 18.75
CA GLU A 136 -10.30 -15.80 18.16
C GLU A 136 -10.21 -17.18 18.83
N GLU A 137 -8.99 -17.70 19.02
CA GLU A 137 -8.74 -19.00 19.67
C GLU A 137 -9.23 -19.05 21.12
N ASN A 138 -9.33 -17.89 21.80
CA ASN A 138 -9.86 -17.77 23.15
C ASN A 138 -11.37 -17.46 23.17
N GLY A 139 -12.06 -17.60 22.04
CA GLY A 139 -13.52 -17.50 21.94
C GLY A 139 -14.07 -16.08 22.06
N VAL A 140 -13.23 -15.05 21.87
CA VAL A 140 -13.66 -13.65 21.90
C VAL A 140 -13.83 -13.16 20.46
N GLU A 141 -15.05 -12.71 20.13
CA GLU A 141 -15.37 -12.19 18.82
C GLU A 141 -14.51 -10.95 18.50
N VAL A 142 -13.86 -10.97 17.33
CA VAL A 142 -13.09 -9.83 16.83
C VAL A 142 -14.01 -9.05 15.89
N PRO A 143 -14.23 -7.74 16.12
CA PRO A 143 -15.00 -6.94 15.17
C PRO A 143 -14.40 -7.11 13.77
N GLY A 144 -15.21 -7.60 12.82
CA GLY A 144 -14.77 -7.80 11.45
C GLY A 144 -14.33 -6.48 10.80
N GLY A 145 -13.34 -6.54 9.90
CA GLY A 145 -13.09 -5.47 8.94
C GLY A 145 -11.65 -4.96 8.78
N ASP A 146 -10.72 -5.29 9.69
CA ASP A 146 -9.37 -4.71 9.62
C ASP A 146 -8.24 -5.69 9.25
N VAL A 147 -8.36 -6.99 9.54
CA VAL A 147 -7.28 -7.98 9.35
C VAL A 147 -7.87 -9.30 8.89
N SER A 148 -7.39 -9.83 7.77
CA SER A 148 -7.83 -11.15 7.29
C SER A 148 -7.13 -12.29 8.03
N THR A 149 -7.92 -13.17 8.66
CA THR A 149 -7.44 -14.37 9.36
C THR A 149 -7.50 -15.64 8.53
N HIS A 150 -7.83 -15.54 7.23
CA HIS A 150 -7.90 -16.67 6.30
C HIS A 150 -6.67 -17.60 6.42
N ASP A 151 -6.94 -18.91 6.40
CA ASP A 151 -5.91 -19.92 6.24
C ASP A 151 -5.35 -19.85 4.80
N LEU A 152 -4.04 -19.70 4.69
CA LEU A 152 -3.33 -19.56 3.43
C LEU A 152 -2.40 -20.76 3.15
N SER A 153 -2.41 -21.78 4.02
CA SER A 153 -1.51 -22.93 3.92
C SER A 153 -1.61 -23.65 2.55
N ASP A 154 -2.84 -23.77 2.02
CA ASP A 154 -3.12 -24.37 0.72
C ASP A 154 -3.12 -23.38 -0.46
N ARG A 155 -2.81 -22.10 -0.22
CA ARG A 155 -2.87 -21.02 -1.21
C ARG A 155 -1.53 -20.72 -1.84
N PHE A 156 -1.57 -20.08 -3.01
CA PHE A 156 -0.39 -19.66 -3.75
C PHE A 156 -0.56 -18.24 -4.32
N CYS A 157 0.51 -17.47 -4.33
CA CYS A 157 0.57 -16.15 -4.96
C CYS A 157 1.77 -16.09 -5.90
N GLU A 158 1.53 -15.80 -7.18
CA GLU A 158 2.57 -15.74 -8.20
C GLU A 158 3.39 -14.43 -8.18
N HIS A 159 2.92 -13.38 -7.51
CA HIS A 159 3.53 -12.05 -7.60
C HIS A 159 5.02 -12.03 -7.24
N PRO A 160 5.50 -12.65 -6.14
CA PRO A 160 6.94 -12.69 -5.83
C PRO A 160 7.81 -13.44 -6.86
N PHE A 161 7.21 -14.20 -7.77
CA PHE A 161 7.88 -14.96 -8.82
C PHE A 161 7.82 -14.30 -10.20
N GLY A 162 7.05 -13.22 -10.35
CA GLY A 162 6.84 -12.58 -11.65
C GLY A 162 6.68 -11.07 -11.62
N THR A 163 6.78 -10.44 -10.45
CA THR A 163 6.57 -9.00 -10.28
C THR A 163 7.74 -8.34 -9.57
N LEU A 164 8.20 -7.22 -10.12
CA LEU A 164 9.11 -6.30 -9.46
C LEU A 164 8.47 -4.92 -9.43
N SER A 165 8.55 -4.21 -8.31
CA SER A 165 8.18 -2.80 -8.26
C SER A 165 9.22 -1.97 -7.57
N THR A 166 9.20 -0.68 -7.83
CA THR A 166 10.06 0.31 -7.17
C THR A 166 9.19 1.33 -6.46
N ASN A 167 9.63 1.83 -5.31
CA ASN A 167 8.95 2.91 -4.60
C ASN A 167 9.96 3.81 -3.88
N THR A 168 9.57 5.05 -3.60
CA THR A 168 10.38 5.97 -2.79
C THR A 168 10.34 5.51 -1.33
N LEU A 169 11.51 5.26 -0.75
CA LEU A 169 11.63 5.01 0.69
C LEU A 169 11.48 6.33 1.44
N ARG A 170 10.59 6.34 2.44
CA ARG A 170 10.19 7.57 3.16
C ARG A 170 11.33 8.23 3.93
N GLN A 171 12.38 7.50 4.26
CA GLN A 171 13.59 8.03 4.88
C GLN A 171 14.71 8.07 3.83
N GLY A 172 15.31 9.24 3.63
CA GLY A 172 16.47 9.42 2.74
C GLY A 172 16.19 9.62 1.25
N GLY A 173 14.95 9.48 0.76
CA GLY A 173 14.60 9.68 -0.65
C GLY A 173 15.19 8.64 -1.61
N ARG A 174 15.55 7.47 -1.08
CA ARG A 174 16.18 6.37 -1.82
C ARG A 174 15.13 5.55 -2.56
N THR A 175 15.56 4.87 -3.63
CA THR A 175 14.70 3.92 -4.34
C THR A 175 14.73 2.57 -3.65
N GLY A 176 13.56 2.08 -3.23
CA GLY A 176 13.38 0.70 -2.75
C GLY A 176 12.81 -0.19 -3.86
N PHE A 177 13.23 -1.45 -3.89
CA PHE A 177 12.68 -2.49 -4.77
C PHE A 177 11.80 -3.45 -3.99
N PHE A 178 10.74 -4.00 -4.59
CA PHE A 178 9.75 -4.84 -3.91
C PHE A 178 9.30 -5.99 -4.81
N ALA A 179 9.02 -7.15 -4.20
CA ALA A 179 8.61 -8.38 -4.89
C ALA A 179 7.08 -8.51 -5.07
N CYS A 180 6.37 -7.39 -5.22
CA CYS A 180 4.92 -7.37 -5.39
C CYS A 180 4.46 -6.14 -6.18
N VAL A 181 3.19 -6.13 -6.58
CA VAL A 181 2.55 -5.07 -7.36
C VAL A 181 2.47 -3.73 -6.62
N CYS A 182 2.52 -3.76 -5.30
CA CYS A 182 2.44 -2.58 -4.46
C CYS A 182 3.25 -2.78 -3.18
N ALA A 183 4.06 -1.78 -2.83
CA ALA A 183 4.80 -1.75 -1.57
C ALA A 183 3.87 -1.76 -0.34
N ALA A 184 2.58 -1.38 -0.46
CA ALA A 184 1.65 -1.52 0.66
C ALA A 184 1.18 -2.97 0.88
N THR A 185 1.12 -3.77 -0.18
CA THR A 185 0.69 -5.17 -0.11
C THR A 185 1.81 -6.08 0.39
N LEU A 186 3.05 -5.74 0.03
CA LEU A 186 4.27 -6.42 0.49
C LEU A 186 5.29 -5.33 0.86
N PRO A 187 5.22 -4.78 2.09
CA PRO A 187 6.06 -3.67 2.54
C PRO A 187 7.44 -4.13 3.00
N TYR A 188 8.10 -4.91 2.15
CA TYR A 188 9.43 -5.42 2.41
C TYR A 188 10.36 -5.05 1.25
N PRO A 189 11.20 -4.01 1.41
CA PRO A 189 12.15 -3.64 0.37
C PRO A 189 13.26 -4.68 0.27
N LEU A 190 13.64 -5.02 -0.96
CA LEU A 190 14.79 -5.85 -1.27
C LEU A 190 16.07 -5.05 -1.00
N SER A 191 17.07 -5.70 -0.42
CA SER A 191 18.40 -5.12 -0.24
C SER A 191 18.98 -4.72 -1.59
N TYR A 192 19.37 -3.46 -1.68
CA TYR A 192 19.96 -2.88 -2.86
C TYR A 192 21.08 -1.94 -2.45
N ALA A 193 22.31 -2.28 -2.86
CA ALA A 193 23.45 -1.37 -2.77
C ALA A 193 23.53 -0.60 -4.09
N GLU A 194 23.44 0.73 -4.02
CA GLU A 194 23.19 1.63 -5.16
C GLU A 194 24.24 1.57 -6.30
N ASN A 195 25.34 0.82 -6.16
CA ASN A 195 26.45 0.82 -7.11
C ASN A 195 27.07 -0.54 -7.51
N ASP A 196 26.67 -1.69 -6.95
CA ASP A 196 27.39 -2.97 -7.16
C ASP A 196 26.46 -4.21 -7.31
N VAL A 197 25.18 -4.03 -7.62
CA VAL A 197 24.22 -5.14 -7.75
C VAL A 197 23.69 -5.22 -9.17
N THR A 198 23.89 -6.37 -9.83
CA THR A 198 23.28 -6.70 -11.10
C THR A 198 21.79 -7.00 -10.93
N ILE A 199 21.01 -6.92 -12.01
CA ILE A 199 19.58 -7.20 -11.93
C ILE A 199 19.28 -8.64 -11.49
N ASP A 200 20.13 -9.59 -11.86
CA ASP A 200 19.97 -11.00 -11.51
C ASP A 200 20.26 -11.23 -10.01
N GLU A 201 21.28 -10.56 -9.47
CA GLU A 201 21.57 -10.55 -8.03
C GLU A 201 20.44 -9.91 -7.21
N LEU A 202 19.78 -8.88 -7.73
CA LEU A 202 18.59 -8.31 -7.09
C LEU A 202 17.39 -9.27 -7.18
N TRP A 203 17.15 -9.87 -8.35
CA TRP A 203 15.96 -10.70 -8.62
C TRP A 203 16.01 -12.09 -7.97
N ASN A 204 17.20 -12.57 -7.64
CA ASN A 204 17.42 -13.83 -6.92
C ASN A 204 18.24 -13.63 -5.63
N GLY A 205 18.26 -12.42 -5.08
CA GLY A 205 18.91 -12.13 -3.80
C GLY A 205 18.23 -12.83 -2.62
N GLU A 206 18.91 -12.87 -1.48
CA GLU A 206 18.44 -13.58 -0.27
C GLU A 206 17.04 -13.11 0.18
N ASP A 207 16.76 -11.80 0.12
CA ASP A 207 15.49 -11.21 0.54
C ASP A 207 14.30 -11.75 -0.26
N ILE A 208 14.39 -11.73 -1.59
CA ILE A 208 13.29 -12.17 -2.45
C ILE A 208 13.13 -13.69 -2.41
N GLN A 209 14.21 -14.44 -2.25
CA GLN A 209 14.15 -15.88 -2.03
C GLN A 209 13.41 -16.23 -0.72
N GLU A 210 13.66 -15.49 0.35
CA GLU A 210 12.97 -15.67 1.62
C GLU A 210 11.48 -15.30 1.53
N ILE A 211 11.14 -14.24 0.78
CA ILE A 211 9.74 -13.91 0.48
C ILE A 211 9.08 -15.06 -0.30
N ARG A 212 9.74 -15.60 -1.32
CA ARG A 212 9.24 -16.73 -2.13
C ARG A 212 9.04 -17.98 -1.28
N ARG A 213 9.99 -18.31 -0.38
CA ARG A 213 9.85 -19.38 0.62
C ARG A 213 8.57 -19.18 1.44
N SER A 214 8.32 -17.99 1.95
CA SER A 214 7.12 -17.69 2.77
C SER A 214 5.79 -17.99 2.04
N ILE A 215 5.75 -17.79 0.71
CA ILE A 215 4.61 -18.17 -0.13
C ILE A 215 4.56 -19.69 -0.30
N LEU A 216 5.70 -20.33 -0.56
CA LEU A 216 5.80 -21.78 -0.75
C LEU A 216 5.48 -22.58 0.51
N ASP A 217 5.75 -22.04 1.70
CA ASP A 217 5.39 -22.63 2.99
C ASP A 217 3.94 -22.30 3.41
N GLY A 218 3.30 -21.34 2.74
CA GLY A 218 1.90 -20.96 2.99
C GLY A 218 1.70 -20.08 4.23
N ASP A 219 2.78 -19.53 4.79
CA ASP A 219 2.72 -18.64 5.95
C ASP A 219 2.45 -17.17 5.54
N PHE A 220 2.91 -16.76 4.34
CA PHE A 220 2.78 -15.39 3.81
C PHE A 220 3.33 -14.32 4.75
N THR A 221 4.42 -14.63 5.48
CA THR A 221 5.00 -13.81 6.55
C THR A 221 5.20 -12.34 6.19
N TYR A 222 5.54 -12.06 4.93
CA TYR A 222 5.87 -10.71 4.45
C TYR A 222 4.70 -9.98 3.78
N CYS A 223 3.56 -10.64 3.60
CA CYS A 223 2.38 -10.04 2.97
C CYS A 223 1.51 -9.35 4.02
N SER A 224 1.04 -8.14 3.70
CA SER A 224 0.07 -7.46 4.56
C SER A 224 -1.28 -8.17 4.53
N ARG A 225 -1.81 -8.44 5.72
CA ARG A 225 -3.15 -9.04 5.92
C ARG A 225 -4.26 -7.99 5.91
N THR A 226 -3.89 -6.72 5.98
CA THR A 226 -4.80 -5.58 5.97
C THR A 226 -4.91 -4.91 4.59
N MET A 227 -3.82 -4.94 3.81
CA MET A 227 -3.70 -4.24 2.52
C MET A 227 -3.81 -5.14 1.30
N CYS A 228 -3.52 -6.44 1.41
CA CYS A 228 -3.61 -7.35 0.28
C CYS A 228 -5.06 -7.66 -0.06
N SER A 229 -5.57 -7.13 -1.18
CA SER A 229 -6.93 -7.41 -1.64
C SER A 229 -7.18 -8.90 -1.91
N TYR A 230 -6.17 -9.63 -2.40
CA TYR A 230 -6.31 -11.06 -2.68
C TYR A 230 -6.49 -11.89 -1.40
N ILE A 231 -5.75 -11.54 -0.33
CA ILE A 231 -5.89 -12.19 0.98
C ILE A 231 -7.21 -11.77 1.61
N ALA A 232 -7.51 -10.46 1.63
CA ALA A 232 -8.71 -9.92 2.25
C ALA A 232 -10.00 -10.50 1.63
N GLN A 233 -10.01 -10.73 0.32
CA GLN A 233 -11.15 -11.30 -0.40
C GLN A 233 -11.13 -12.84 -0.46
N GLY A 234 -10.04 -13.50 -0.02
CA GLY A 234 -9.90 -14.95 -0.12
C GLY A 234 -9.82 -15.47 -1.57
N THR A 235 -9.34 -14.66 -2.50
CA THR A 235 -9.32 -14.95 -3.95
C THR A 235 -8.01 -15.54 -4.45
N LEU A 236 -7.02 -15.74 -3.56
CA LEU A 236 -5.80 -16.46 -3.92
C LEU A 236 -6.15 -17.89 -4.37
N PRO A 237 -5.61 -18.35 -5.51
CA PRO A 237 -5.84 -19.70 -5.98
C PRO A 237 -5.22 -20.72 -5.03
N LYS A 238 -5.81 -21.92 -4.99
CA LYS A 238 -5.20 -23.06 -4.33
C LYS A 238 -4.00 -23.53 -5.13
N ARG A 239 -3.03 -24.12 -4.43
CA ARG A 239 -1.81 -24.67 -5.06
C ARG A 239 -2.13 -25.66 -6.17
N ASN A 240 -3.15 -26.49 -6.01
CA ASN A 240 -3.56 -27.51 -7.00
C ASN A 240 -4.31 -26.94 -8.21
N GLU A 241 -4.73 -25.67 -8.16
CA GLU A 241 -5.38 -24.96 -9.27
C GLU A 241 -4.36 -24.30 -10.21
N ILE A 242 -3.09 -24.22 -9.79
CA ILE A 242 -2.01 -23.66 -10.61
C ILE A 242 -1.62 -24.63 -11.73
N THR A 243 -1.80 -24.18 -12.96
CA THR A 243 -1.57 -24.94 -14.21
C THR A 243 -0.40 -24.44 -15.04
N ASP A 244 0.13 -23.23 -14.77
CA ASP A 244 1.31 -22.72 -15.45
C ASP A 244 2.51 -23.66 -15.18
N PRO A 245 3.17 -24.23 -16.21
CA PRO A 245 4.21 -25.22 -16.02
C PRO A 245 5.41 -24.73 -15.19
N PHE A 246 5.77 -23.45 -15.32
CA PHE A 246 6.87 -22.86 -14.57
C PHE A 246 6.50 -22.70 -13.10
N LEU A 247 5.32 -22.16 -12.78
CA LEU A 247 4.86 -22.03 -11.40
C LEU A 247 4.62 -23.41 -10.77
N ARG A 248 4.20 -24.41 -11.57
CA ARG A 248 4.05 -25.78 -11.11
C ARG A 248 5.38 -26.38 -10.67
N ASP A 249 6.42 -26.24 -11.49
CA ASP A 249 7.79 -26.63 -11.14
C ASP A 249 8.29 -25.91 -9.89
N VAL A 250 8.05 -24.60 -9.78
CA VAL A 250 8.39 -23.80 -8.59
C VAL A 250 7.75 -24.36 -7.32
N ILE A 251 6.47 -24.72 -7.37
CA ILE A 251 5.78 -25.24 -6.19
C ILE A 251 6.23 -26.67 -5.87
N ASP A 252 6.32 -27.54 -6.88
CA ASP A 252 6.59 -28.97 -6.69
C ASP A 252 8.04 -29.23 -6.24
N ASN A 253 8.97 -28.41 -6.72
CA ASN A 253 10.39 -28.49 -6.35
C ASN A 253 10.79 -27.44 -5.32
N HIS A 254 9.83 -26.68 -4.78
CA HIS A 254 10.04 -25.67 -3.75
C HIS A 254 11.15 -24.66 -4.10
N ARG A 255 11.17 -24.18 -5.36
CA ARG A 255 12.22 -23.31 -5.88
C ARG A 255 12.03 -21.86 -5.43
N THR A 256 13.04 -21.31 -4.76
CA THR A 256 13.10 -19.88 -4.41
C THR A 256 13.89 -19.06 -5.43
N GLU A 257 14.84 -19.68 -6.11
CA GLU A 257 15.58 -19.09 -7.22
C GLU A 257 14.90 -19.40 -8.56
N VAL A 258 14.77 -18.37 -9.41
CA VAL A 258 14.06 -18.49 -10.68
C VAL A 258 14.84 -17.88 -11.83
N ASP A 259 14.81 -18.58 -12.98
CA ASP A 259 15.47 -18.14 -14.21
C ASP A 259 14.57 -17.19 -15.03
N ARG A 260 13.29 -17.10 -14.66
CA ARG A 260 12.29 -16.27 -15.35
C ARG A 260 12.40 -14.82 -14.86
N LYS A 261 12.59 -13.89 -15.80
CA LYS A 261 12.49 -12.45 -15.54
C LYS A 261 11.07 -12.03 -15.12
N PRO A 262 10.91 -10.94 -14.34
CA PRO A 262 9.62 -10.35 -14.03
C PRO A 262 8.75 -10.12 -15.28
N ALA A 263 7.51 -10.60 -15.25
CA ALA A 263 6.50 -10.35 -16.26
C ALA A 263 5.77 -9.01 -16.03
N LEU A 264 5.85 -8.45 -14.83
CA LEU A 264 5.29 -7.16 -14.44
C LEU A 264 6.34 -6.32 -13.72
N VAL A 265 6.58 -5.12 -14.21
CA VAL A 265 7.45 -4.12 -13.58
C VAL A 265 6.64 -2.85 -13.33
N THR A 266 6.62 -2.35 -12.09
CA THR A 266 5.86 -1.15 -11.71
C THR A 266 6.77 -0.08 -11.10
N LEU A 267 6.78 1.12 -11.68
CA LEU A 267 7.68 2.19 -11.29
C LEU A 267 6.99 3.25 -10.43
N GLY A 268 7.47 3.48 -9.21
CA GLY A 268 6.93 4.45 -8.24
C GLY A 268 8.01 5.13 -7.40
N HIS A 269 9.26 5.17 -7.88
CA HIS A 269 10.41 5.71 -7.16
C HIS A 269 10.69 7.20 -7.39
N ASP A 270 10.01 7.85 -8.34
CA ASP A 270 9.98 9.30 -8.46
C ASP A 270 8.60 9.84 -7.99
N PRO A 271 8.54 10.58 -6.87
CA PRO A 271 7.30 11.15 -6.38
C PRO A 271 6.93 12.46 -7.10
N SER A 272 7.63 12.91 -8.14
CA SER A 272 7.32 14.18 -8.82
C SER A 272 5.90 14.22 -9.39
N CYS A 273 5.13 15.26 -9.05
CA CYS A 273 3.77 15.48 -9.53
C CYS A 273 3.41 16.97 -9.53
N ASN A 274 2.66 17.41 -10.53
CA ASN A 274 2.16 18.78 -10.68
C ASN A 274 0.90 19.09 -9.84
N LEU A 275 0.46 18.16 -9.00
CA LEU A 275 -0.70 18.31 -8.10
C LEU A 275 -0.29 18.18 -6.62
N ALA A 276 -1.16 18.67 -5.74
CA ALA A 276 -1.08 18.64 -4.27
C ALA A 276 -2.36 18.04 -3.68
N CYS A 277 -2.68 16.81 -4.10
CA CYS A 277 -3.89 16.09 -3.71
C CYS A 277 -3.86 15.72 -2.22
N PRO A 278 -4.82 16.15 -1.38
CA PRO A 278 -4.78 15.95 0.08
C PRO A 278 -4.59 14.49 0.53
N SER A 279 -5.19 13.53 -0.20
CA SER A 279 -5.09 12.10 0.06
C SER A 279 -3.76 11.47 -0.33
N CYS A 280 -2.90 12.23 -1.03
CA CYS A 280 -1.64 11.75 -1.57
C CYS A 280 -0.42 12.53 -1.05
N ARG A 281 -0.49 13.86 -1.06
CA ARG A 281 0.63 14.78 -0.74
C ARG A 281 0.12 16.18 -0.39
N CYS A 282 0.90 16.91 0.40
CA CYS A 282 0.52 18.26 0.86
C CYS A 282 0.92 19.36 -0.12
N GLU A 283 1.86 19.10 -1.03
CA GLU A 283 2.41 20.08 -1.97
C GLU A 283 2.74 19.45 -3.33
N VAL A 284 3.00 20.32 -4.30
CA VAL A 284 3.54 19.95 -5.61
C VAL A 284 4.98 19.50 -5.42
N ILE A 285 5.34 18.35 -5.98
CA ILE A 285 6.67 17.75 -5.80
C ILE A 285 7.40 17.77 -7.14
N ALA A 286 8.64 18.24 -7.12
CA ALA A 286 9.56 18.12 -8.24
C ALA A 286 10.94 17.73 -7.68
N VAL A 287 11.42 16.55 -8.06
CA VAL A 287 12.75 16.06 -7.67
C VAL A 287 13.82 16.99 -8.25
N LYS A 288 14.87 17.24 -7.45
CA LYS A 288 15.99 18.13 -7.82
C LYS A 288 16.85 17.50 -8.92
N ASN A 289 17.71 18.28 -9.55
CA ASN A 289 18.51 17.78 -10.68
C ASN A 289 19.45 16.65 -10.26
N GLU A 290 20.12 16.77 -9.10
CA GLU A 290 21.10 15.79 -8.63
C GLU A 290 20.43 14.46 -8.28
N GLU A 291 19.25 14.50 -7.64
CA GLU A 291 18.44 13.31 -7.35
C GLU A 291 17.90 12.70 -8.65
N ARG A 292 17.44 13.53 -9.60
CA ARG A 292 16.97 13.07 -10.91
C ARG A 292 18.06 12.33 -11.67
N GLU A 293 19.29 12.84 -11.65
CA GLU A 293 20.44 12.19 -12.29
C GLU A 293 20.68 10.78 -11.73
N LYS A 294 20.53 10.58 -10.41
CA LYS A 294 20.61 9.25 -9.81
C LYS A 294 19.49 8.32 -10.27
N LEU A 295 18.25 8.82 -10.37
CA LEU A 295 17.13 8.04 -10.89
C LEU A 295 17.33 7.67 -12.37
N ASP A 296 17.84 8.62 -13.15
CA ASP A 296 18.19 8.45 -14.56
C ASP A 296 19.28 7.36 -14.72
N GLU A 297 20.31 7.38 -13.89
CA GLU A 297 21.34 6.33 -13.85
C GLU A 297 20.77 4.96 -13.45
N LEU A 298 19.88 4.92 -12.44
CA LEU A 298 19.20 3.69 -12.02
C LEU A 298 18.45 3.05 -13.20
N SER A 299 17.76 3.89 -13.97
CA SER A 299 17.02 3.43 -15.15
C SER A 299 17.93 2.88 -16.23
N GLU A 300 19.04 3.56 -16.51
CA GLU A 300 20.01 3.11 -17.53
C GLU A 300 20.75 1.84 -17.14
N LYS A 301 21.15 1.73 -15.86
CA LYS A 301 21.97 0.62 -15.37
C LYS A 301 21.15 -0.64 -15.05
N LEU A 302 19.91 -0.49 -14.58
CA LEU A 302 19.10 -1.62 -14.10
C LEU A 302 17.79 -1.80 -14.85
N LEU A 303 16.95 -0.76 -14.91
CA LEU A 303 15.56 -0.95 -15.39
C LEU A 303 15.49 -1.20 -16.90
N LEU A 304 16.22 -0.44 -17.71
CA LEU A 304 16.24 -0.63 -19.17
C LEU A 304 16.86 -1.99 -19.56
N PRO A 305 18.00 -2.43 -18.98
CA PRO A 305 18.52 -3.79 -19.20
C PRO A 305 17.60 -4.91 -18.71
N LEU A 306 16.90 -4.71 -17.58
CA LEU A 306 15.92 -5.66 -17.06
C LEU A 306 14.84 -5.96 -18.10
N ILE A 307 14.25 -4.90 -18.66
CA ILE A 307 13.11 -5.02 -19.58
C ILE A 307 13.53 -5.27 -21.03
N ALA A 308 14.79 -5.02 -21.38
CA ALA A 308 15.35 -5.36 -22.68
C ALA A 308 15.19 -6.87 -22.94
N ASP A 309 14.70 -7.21 -24.14
CA ASP A 309 14.45 -8.58 -24.61
C ASP A 309 13.48 -9.40 -23.75
N SER A 310 12.64 -8.73 -22.95
CA SER A 310 11.63 -9.38 -22.11
C SER A 310 10.20 -9.10 -22.61
N SER A 311 9.30 -10.06 -22.41
CA SER A 311 7.86 -9.85 -22.54
C SER A 311 7.32 -9.36 -21.20
N VAL A 312 7.26 -8.04 -21.01
CA VAL A 312 6.97 -7.42 -19.71
C VAL A 312 5.85 -6.39 -19.84
N SER A 313 4.98 -6.38 -18.84
CA SER A 313 4.06 -5.27 -18.60
C SER A 313 4.78 -4.24 -17.74
N LEU A 314 5.02 -3.04 -18.27
CA LEU A 314 5.69 -1.95 -17.56
C LEU A 314 4.67 -0.89 -17.18
N THR A 315 4.51 -0.62 -15.89
CA THR A 315 3.61 0.42 -15.37
C THR A 315 4.39 1.67 -14.96
N VAL A 316 4.04 2.83 -15.53
CA VAL A 316 4.63 4.14 -15.23
C VAL A 316 3.50 5.17 -15.03
N SER A 317 3.23 5.70 -13.84
CA SER A 317 3.90 5.44 -12.56
C SER A 317 2.89 5.11 -11.45
N SER A 318 3.32 4.32 -10.46
CA SER A 318 2.52 3.98 -9.27
C SER A 318 2.63 5.01 -8.14
N ASP A 319 3.59 5.93 -8.22
CA ASP A 319 3.67 7.17 -7.44
C ASP A 319 4.20 8.30 -8.35
N GLY A 320 3.95 9.54 -7.97
CA GLY A 320 4.16 10.72 -8.81
C GLY A 320 3.17 10.77 -9.98
N ASP A 321 3.58 11.40 -11.07
CA ASP A 321 2.84 11.39 -12.33
C ASP A 321 3.80 11.16 -13.51
N ALA A 322 3.41 10.26 -14.42
CA ALA A 322 4.19 9.84 -15.57
C ALA A 322 4.67 11.01 -16.48
N PHE A 323 3.93 12.12 -16.52
CA PHE A 323 4.20 13.27 -17.38
C PHE A 323 4.64 14.52 -16.61
N ALA A 324 4.45 14.57 -15.29
CA ALA A 324 5.04 15.60 -14.44
C ALA A 324 6.49 15.28 -14.10
N SER A 325 6.81 14.00 -13.90
CA SER A 325 8.17 13.54 -13.67
C SER A 325 9.02 13.68 -14.94
N LYS A 326 10.10 14.46 -14.84
CA LYS A 326 11.09 14.54 -15.91
C LYS A 326 11.83 13.22 -16.11
N HIS A 327 12.06 12.49 -15.02
CA HIS A 327 12.70 11.19 -15.02
C HIS A 327 11.87 10.16 -15.80
N TYR A 328 10.60 9.97 -15.42
CA TYR A 328 9.71 9.02 -16.10
C TYR A 328 9.48 9.39 -17.56
N ARG A 329 9.36 10.68 -17.89
CA ARG A 329 9.31 11.11 -19.29
C ARG A 329 10.55 10.69 -20.07
N ARG A 330 11.74 10.91 -19.51
CA ARG A 330 13.00 10.48 -20.14
C ARG A 330 13.04 8.97 -20.34
N LEU A 331 12.64 8.19 -19.33
CA LEU A 331 12.53 6.74 -19.43
C LEU A 331 11.55 6.33 -20.54
N ILE A 332 10.33 6.88 -20.54
CA ILE A 332 9.29 6.57 -21.54
C ILE A 332 9.78 6.88 -22.95
N HIS A 333 10.40 8.05 -23.18
CA HIS A 333 10.96 8.42 -24.48
C HIS A 333 12.15 7.54 -24.90
N SER A 334 12.80 6.85 -23.96
CA SER A 334 13.89 5.92 -24.24
C SER A 334 13.40 4.52 -24.67
N LEU A 335 12.10 4.24 -24.55
CA LEU A 335 11.49 2.95 -24.93
C LEU A 335 11.22 2.86 -26.44
N ASP A 336 12.28 2.87 -27.24
CA ASP A 336 12.17 2.66 -28.70
C ASP A 336 11.38 1.38 -29.02
N ALA A 337 10.24 1.52 -29.69
CA ALA A 337 9.33 0.42 -29.98
C ALA A 337 9.94 -0.68 -30.87
N GLU A 338 11.03 -0.39 -31.59
CA GLU A 338 11.75 -1.38 -32.40
C GLU A 338 12.69 -2.24 -31.56
N ARG A 339 13.21 -1.70 -30.45
CA ARG A 339 14.08 -2.40 -29.49
C ARG A 339 13.27 -3.12 -28.40
N TYR A 340 12.22 -2.48 -27.89
CA TYR A 340 11.44 -2.97 -26.76
C TYR A 340 10.13 -3.63 -27.19
N THR A 341 10.19 -4.48 -28.22
CA THR A 341 9.00 -5.08 -28.87
C THR A 341 8.13 -5.92 -27.93
N GLY A 342 8.70 -6.50 -26.87
CA GLY A 342 8.00 -7.26 -25.84
C GLY A 342 7.35 -6.42 -24.74
N VAL A 343 7.62 -5.12 -24.68
CA VAL A 343 7.11 -4.23 -23.63
C VAL A 343 5.66 -3.82 -23.90
N LYS A 344 4.81 -3.99 -22.89
CA LYS A 344 3.44 -3.47 -22.83
C LYS A 344 3.39 -2.36 -21.81
N LEU A 345 3.37 -1.11 -22.28
CA LEU A 345 3.41 0.06 -21.42
C LEU A 345 2.00 0.41 -20.90
N GLN A 346 1.88 0.49 -19.58
CA GLN A 346 0.69 0.97 -18.86
C GLN A 346 1.01 2.32 -18.24
N LEU A 347 0.32 3.36 -18.68
CA LEU A 347 0.52 4.72 -18.17
C LEU A 347 -0.52 5.01 -17.09
N VAL A 348 -0.06 5.42 -15.91
CA VAL A 348 -0.92 5.90 -14.82
C VAL A 348 -0.57 7.36 -14.58
N THR A 349 -1.58 8.23 -14.64
CA THR A 349 -1.40 9.69 -14.64
C THR A 349 -2.59 10.41 -14.00
N ASN A 350 -2.40 11.65 -13.57
CA ASN A 350 -3.48 12.58 -13.25
C ASN A 350 -4.14 13.20 -14.51
N GLY A 351 -3.57 12.96 -15.70
CA GLY A 351 -4.16 13.29 -17.00
C GLY A 351 -4.01 14.75 -17.44
N LEU A 352 -3.51 15.66 -16.61
CA LEU A 352 -3.44 17.08 -16.96
C LEU A 352 -2.37 17.42 -18.00
N LEU A 353 -1.27 16.67 -18.01
CA LEU A 353 -0.13 16.92 -18.90
C LEU A 353 -0.14 16.03 -20.15
N LEU A 354 -1.00 15.00 -20.19
CA LEU A 354 -1.18 14.14 -21.35
C LEU A 354 -2.07 14.80 -22.40
N THR A 355 -1.52 15.81 -23.04
CA THR A 355 -2.15 16.58 -24.12
C THR A 355 -1.93 15.93 -25.49
N PRO A 356 -2.66 16.32 -26.56
CA PRO A 356 -2.39 15.84 -27.91
C PRO A 356 -0.93 16.03 -28.34
N LYS A 357 -0.34 17.18 -28.00
CA LYS A 357 1.08 17.48 -28.28
C LYS A 357 2.02 16.51 -27.54
N GLU A 358 1.75 16.23 -26.27
CA GLU A 358 2.57 15.28 -25.50
C GLU A 358 2.44 13.87 -26.05
N TRP A 359 1.23 13.45 -26.41
CA TRP A 359 0.99 12.16 -27.06
C TRP A 359 1.77 12.05 -28.38
N GLU A 360 1.69 13.06 -29.25
CA GLU A 360 2.46 13.11 -30.51
C GLU A 360 3.97 13.02 -30.27
N ALA A 361 4.48 13.69 -29.23
CA ALA A 361 5.90 13.67 -28.87
C ALA A 361 6.41 12.26 -28.49
N LEU A 362 5.54 11.35 -28.05
CA LEU A 362 5.91 9.95 -27.79
C LEU A 362 6.39 9.22 -29.05
N GLY A 363 6.06 9.70 -30.25
CA GLY A 363 6.53 9.10 -31.51
C GLY A 363 6.17 7.61 -31.62
N ASN A 364 7.16 6.76 -31.87
CA ASN A 364 6.93 5.32 -32.03
C ASN A 364 6.60 4.60 -30.70
N VAL A 365 6.89 5.19 -29.54
CA VAL A 365 6.56 4.65 -28.20
C VAL A 365 5.05 4.42 -28.04
N GLN A 366 4.22 5.20 -28.77
CA GLN A 366 2.76 5.01 -28.81
C GLN A 366 2.35 3.56 -29.11
N LYS A 367 3.15 2.81 -29.89
CA LYS A 367 2.88 1.39 -30.21
C LYS A 367 2.98 0.46 -29.00
N LEU A 368 3.79 0.83 -28.01
CA LEU A 368 3.99 0.08 -26.77
C LEU A 368 2.88 0.36 -25.75
N VAL A 369 2.27 1.55 -25.80
CA VAL A 369 1.19 1.95 -24.87
C VAL A 369 -0.02 1.04 -25.09
N LYS A 370 -0.37 0.28 -24.06
CA LYS A 370 -1.56 -0.59 -24.06
C LYS A 370 -2.70 -0.01 -23.25
N THR A 371 -2.40 0.61 -22.13
CA THR A 371 -3.41 1.18 -21.25
C THR A 371 -2.97 2.55 -20.74
N VAL A 372 -3.92 3.48 -20.68
CA VAL A 372 -3.79 4.73 -19.92
C VAL A 372 -4.87 4.72 -18.83
N THR A 373 -4.46 4.89 -17.59
CA THR A 373 -5.36 4.99 -16.44
C THR A 373 -5.23 6.38 -15.83
N VAL A 374 -6.34 7.12 -15.80
CA VAL A 374 -6.37 8.51 -15.33
C VAL A 374 -7.03 8.58 -13.97
N SER A 375 -6.29 9.05 -12.97
CA SER A 375 -6.85 9.26 -11.64
C SER A 375 -7.55 10.63 -11.60
N ILE A 376 -8.86 10.65 -11.27
CA ILE A 376 -9.69 11.87 -11.33
C ILE A 376 -10.25 12.26 -9.94
N ASP A 377 -10.69 11.29 -9.13
CA ASP A 377 -11.19 11.48 -7.75
C ASP A 377 -12.42 12.41 -7.57
N GLY A 378 -13.16 12.71 -8.63
CA GLY A 378 -14.39 13.50 -8.57
C GLY A 378 -15.17 13.45 -9.87
N ALA A 379 -16.51 13.54 -9.80
CA ALA A 379 -17.39 13.64 -10.96
C ALA A 379 -17.88 15.09 -11.20
N ARG A 380 -17.75 15.96 -10.19
CA ARG A 380 -18.14 17.37 -10.28
C ARG A 380 -16.93 18.28 -10.26
N GLN A 381 -17.05 19.45 -10.91
CA GLN A 381 -15.99 20.44 -11.00
C GLN A 381 -15.46 20.86 -9.62
N GLU A 382 -16.36 21.19 -8.70
CA GLU A 382 -16.01 21.69 -7.36
C GLU A 382 -15.21 20.64 -6.57
N THR A 383 -15.71 19.40 -6.57
CA THR A 383 -15.06 18.25 -5.90
C THR A 383 -13.71 17.93 -6.52
N TYR A 384 -13.61 17.92 -7.86
CA TYR A 384 -12.34 17.71 -8.54
C TYR A 384 -11.34 18.82 -8.20
N GLU A 385 -11.70 20.09 -8.33
CA GLU A 385 -10.75 21.19 -8.11
C GLU A 385 -10.31 21.31 -6.64
N ASP A 386 -11.12 20.84 -5.69
CA ASP A 386 -10.73 20.75 -4.27
C ASP A 386 -9.78 19.57 -3.99
N LEU A 387 -10.05 18.40 -4.58
CA LEU A 387 -9.27 17.17 -4.33
C LEU A 387 -8.01 17.07 -5.22
N ARG A 388 -7.98 17.75 -6.36
CA ARG A 388 -6.94 17.66 -7.40
C ARG A 388 -6.22 18.99 -7.62
N ARG A 389 -5.95 19.74 -6.56
CA ARG A 389 -5.31 21.08 -6.63
C ARG A 389 -3.90 21.02 -7.23
N PRO A 390 -3.48 21.99 -8.06
CA PRO A 390 -4.23 23.13 -8.60
C PRO A 390 -4.95 22.80 -9.93
N GLY A 391 -5.18 21.53 -10.22
CA GLY A 391 -5.83 21.04 -11.43
C GLY A 391 -7.19 21.69 -11.72
N LYS A 392 -7.52 21.77 -13.01
CA LYS A 392 -8.74 22.43 -13.50
C LYS A 392 -9.65 21.46 -14.21
N TRP A 393 -10.94 21.49 -13.86
CA TRP A 393 -11.95 20.59 -14.43
C TRP A 393 -12.03 20.72 -15.95
N SER A 394 -11.97 21.97 -16.45
CA SER A 394 -12.00 22.26 -17.89
C SER A 394 -10.80 21.70 -18.67
N VAL A 395 -9.66 21.48 -18.01
CA VAL A 395 -8.47 20.89 -18.62
C VAL A 395 -8.59 19.37 -18.64
N ILE A 396 -8.92 18.76 -17.49
CA ILE A 396 -9.02 17.30 -17.41
C ILE A 396 -10.12 16.77 -18.32
N THR A 397 -11.29 17.41 -18.37
CA THR A 397 -12.40 16.97 -19.24
C THR A 397 -12.02 17.01 -20.71
N ARG A 398 -11.30 18.05 -21.16
CA ARG A 398 -10.79 18.15 -22.53
C ARG A 398 -9.76 17.07 -22.85
N ASN A 399 -8.84 16.80 -21.91
CA ASN A 399 -7.86 15.74 -22.10
C ASN A 399 -8.52 14.36 -22.10
N MET A 400 -9.55 14.15 -21.28
CA MET A 400 -10.34 12.91 -21.28
C MET A 400 -11.12 12.71 -22.57
N GLU A 401 -11.66 13.76 -23.19
CA GLU A 401 -12.27 13.68 -24.52
C GLU A 401 -11.27 13.20 -25.58
N PHE A 402 -10.05 13.74 -25.55
CA PHE A 402 -8.95 13.31 -26.42
C PHE A 402 -8.55 11.85 -26.18
N LEU A 403 -8.34 11.44 -24.92
CA LEU A 403 -7.98 10.06 -24.59
C LEU A 403 -9.10 9.08 -24.95
N SER A 404 -10.35 9.50 -24.77
CA SER A 404 -11.53 8.75 -25.16
C SER A 404 -11.58 8.53 -26.68
N GLN A 405 -11.18 9.52 -27.47
CA GLN A 405 -11.01 9.37 -28.91
C GLN A 405 -9.93 8.34 -29.24
N LEU A 406 -8.74 8.41 -28.62
CA LEU A 406 -7.67 7.43 -28.84
C LEU A 406 -8.14 6.00 -28.53
N ARG A 407 -8.94 5.82 -27.47
CA ARG A 407 -9.52 4.53 -27.13
C ARG A 407 -10.51 4.04 -28.19
N ARG A 408 -11.43 4.89 -28.66
CA ARG A 408 -12.38 4.52 -29.73
C ARG A 408 -11.68 4.16 -31.04
N GLU A 409 -10.52 4.77 -31.31
CA GLU A 409 -9.64 4.43 -32.44
C GLU A 409 -8.84 3.12 -32.22
N GLY A 410 -9.00 2.45 -31.07
CA GLY A 410 -8.30 1.21 -30.75
C GLY A 410 -6.81 1.38 -30.43
N LYS A 411 -6.35 2.61 -30.19
CA LYS A 411 -4.93 2.90 -29.92
C LYS A 411 -4.52 2.57 -28.49
N ILE A 412 -5.43 2.71 -27.53
CA ILE A 412 -5.21 2.46 -26.11
C ILE A 412 -6.45 1.85 -25.45
N GLY A 413 -6.26 1.10 -24.37
CA GLY A 413 -7.27 0.96 -23.32
C GLY A 413 -7.28 2.21 -22.44
N LEU A 414 -8.46 2.69 -22.05
CA LEU A 414 -8.61 3.83 -21.14
C LEU A 414 -9.35 3.43 -19.87
N GLY A 415 -8.77 3.68 -18.70
CA GLY A 415 -9.39 3.47 -17.40
C GLY A 415 -9.37 4.74 -16.55
N ILE A 416 -10.18 4.77 -15.49
CA ILE A 416 -10.21 5.87 -14.53
C ILE A 416 -10.19 5.37 -13.08
N ASN A 417 -9.49 6.09 -12.21
CA ASN A 417 -9.39 5.79 -10.78
C ASN A 417 -10.09 6.84 -9.92
N PHE A 418 -10.61 6.39 -8.78
CA PHE A 418 -11.31 7.18 -7.79
C PHE A 418 -10.96 6.74 -6.36
N VAL A 419 -10.27 7.58 -5.59
CA VAL A 419 -10.08 7.36 -4.15
C VAL A 419 -11.31 7.83 -3.38
N VAL A 420 -12.02 6.88 -2.75
CA VAL A 420 -13.25 7.13 -2.01
C VAL A 420 -12.93 7.77 -0.65
N GLN A 421 -13.47 8.97 -0.43
CA GLN A 421 -13.32 9.75 0.80
C GLN A 421 -14.57 10.61 1.06
N LYS A 422 -14.68 11.16 2.27
CA LYS A 422 -15.83 11.96 2.73
C LYS A 422 -16.34 13.00 1.74
N LYS A 423 -15.44 13.65 0.99
CA LYS A 423 -15.79 14.72 0.06
C LYS A 423 -16.39 14.25 -1.27
N ASN A 424 -16.17 13.01 -1.68
CA ASN A 424 -16.51 12.55 -3.03
C ASN A 424 -17.34 11.25 -3.07
N PHE A 425 -17.47 10.50 -1.96
CA PHE A 425 -18.13 9.19 -1.99
C PHE A 425 -19.59 9.24 -2.50
N GLU A 426 -20.30 10.36 -2.35
CA GLU A 426 -21.65 10.54 -2.91
C GLU A 426 -21.67 10.67 -4.44
N GLU A 427 -20.53 10.94 -5.07
CA GLU A 427 -20.39 11.07 -6.52
C GLU A 427 -20.03 9.74 -7.20
N MET A 428 -19.90 8.62 -6.47
CA MET A 428 -19.45 7.35 -7.05
C MET A 428 -20.33 6.89 -8.23
N VAL A 429 -21.65 7.04 -8.13
CA VAL A 429 -22.58 6.68 -9.22
C VAL A 429 -22.42 7.63 -10.42
N GLU A 430 -22.31 8.94 -10.17
CA GLU A 430 -22.07 9.94 -11.23
C GLU A 430 -20.72 9.70 -11.92
N PHE A 431 -19.71 9.24 -11.18
CA PHE A 431 -18.41 8.90 -11.70
C PHE A 431 -18.46 7.69 -12.66
N VAL A 432 -19.34 6.72 -12.39
CA VAL A 432 -19.60 5.62 -13.34
C VAL A 432 -20.20 6.15 -14.64
N GLU A 433 -21.15 7.08 -14.55
CA GLU A 433 -21.76 7.69 -15.74
C GLU A 433 -20.75 8.51 -16.56
N LEU A 434 -19.82 9.24 -15.91
CA LEU A 434 -18.69 9.86 -16.61
C LEU A 434 -17.80 8.84 -17.30
N GLY A 435 -17.52 7.71 -16.64
CA GLY A 435 -16.80 6.60 -17.24
C GLY A 435 -17.48 6.09 -18.53
N LYS A 436 -18.81 5.97 -18.53
CA LYS A 436 -19.59 5.61 -19.73
C LYS A 436 -19.50 6.68 -20.81
N GLN A 437 -19.61 7.96 -20.44
CA GLN A 437 -19.51 9.09 -21.38
C GLN A 437 -18.15 9.12 -22.09
N TRP A 438 -17.05 8.87 -21.36
CA TRP A 438 -15.71 8.76 -21.94
C TRP A 438 -15.41 7.38 -22.52
N ASP A 439 -16.39 6.47 -22.55
CA ASP A 439 -16.27 5.10 -23.01
C ASP A 439 -15.06 4.38 -22.38
N VAL A 440 -14.80 4.56 -21.09
CA VAL A 440 -13.69 3.87 -20.42
C VAL A 440 -13.97 2.37 -20.32
N HIS A 441 -12.92 1.54 -20.32
CA HIS A 441 -13.06 0.08 -20.16
C HIS A 441 -12.98 -0.37 -18.70
N SER A 442 -12.45 0.47 -17.82
CA SER A 442 -12.23 0.15 -16.40
C SER A 442 -12.46 1.39 -15.54
N ILE A 443 -13.22 1.22 -14.45
CA ILE A 443 -13.51 2.22 -13.42
C ILE A 443 -13.12 1.62 -12.08
N VAL A 444 -12.12 2.17 -11.42
CA VAL A 444 -11.56 1.60 -10.20
C VAL A 444 -11.85 2.51 -9.01
N PHE A 445 -12.55 1.97 -8.01
CA PHE A 445 -12.73 2.63 -6.72
C PHE A 445 -11.73 2.08 -5.71
N ILE A 446 -10.99 3.00 -5.09
CA ILE A 446 -9.89 2.70 -4.17
C ILE A 446 -10.24 3.22 -2.79
N ARG A 447 -10.00 2.43 -1.75
CA ARG A 447 -10.18 2.87 -0.35
C ARG A 447 -9.16 3.95 0.00
N LEU A 448 -9.56 4.94 0.79
CA LEU A 448 -8.61 5.91 1.33
C LEU A 448 -7.56 5.22 2.21
N LEU A 449 -6.29 5.58 2.00
CA LEU A 449 -5.17 5.03 2.76
C LEU A 449 -4.48 6.12 3.57
N SER A 450 -4.12 5.80 4.82
CA SER A 450 -3.28 6.68 5.63
C SER A 450 -1.84 6.52 5.18
N ILE A 451 -1.43 7.34 4.21
CA ILE A 451 -0.07 7.35 3.68
C ILE A 451 0.74 8.53 4.20
N GLY A 452 0.31 9.18 5.29
CA GLY A 452 1.05 10.26 5.94
C GLY A 452 0.77 11.67 5.41
N SER A 453 -0.10 11.83 4.42
CA SER A 453 -0.58 13.15 3.96
C SER A 453 -1.64 13.77 4.89
N PHE A 454 -2.30 12.94 5.70
CA PHE A 454 -3.25 13.36 6.73
C PHE A 454 -2.68 13.14 8.14
N SER A 455 -3.12 13.97 9.09
CA SER A 455 -3.04 13.60 10.51
C SER A 455 -3.98 12.43 10.80
N ALA A 456 -3.79 11.71 11.92
CA ALA A 456 -4.67 10.60 12.29
C ALA A 456 -6.15 11.03 12.37
N ALA A 457 -6.43 12.15 13.04
CA ALA A 457 -7.78 12.69 13.14
C ALA A 457 -8.35 13.11 11.77
N ALA A 458 -7.53 13.72 10.90
CA ALA A 458 -7.97 14.08 9.56
C ALA A 458 -8.23 12.84 8.68
N PHE A 459 -7.43 11.78 8.83
CA PHE A 459 -7.67 10.52 8.15
C PHE A 459 -8.99 9.88 8.60
N GLU A 460 -9.22 9.78 9.91
CA GLU A 460 -10.47 9.25 10.48
C GLU A 460 -11.69 10.04 10.01
N GLU A 461 -11.59 11.37 9.91
CA GLU A 461 -12.68 12.21 9.40
C GLU A 461 -12.97 11.97 7.91
N ASN A 462 -11.99 11.52 7.12
CA ASN A 462 -12.14 11.34 5.67
C ASN A 462 -12.38 9.89 5.25
N ASP A 463 -11.99 8.90 6.07
CA ASP A 463 -12.17 7.48 5.80
C ASP A 463 -13.61 7.01 6.08
N VAL A 464 -14.52 7.33 5.16
CA VAL A 464 -15.93 6.87 5.20
C VAL A 464 -16.09 5.35 5.17
N SER A 465 -15.02 4.62 4.83
CA SER A 465 -15.04 3.17 4.77
C SER A 465 -14.80 2.50 6.13
N ASP A 466 -14.38 3.26 7.15
CA ASP A 466 -14.32 2.79 8.53
C ASP A 466 -15.74 2.58 9.09
N PRO A 467 -16.09 1.39 9.62
CA PRO A 467 -17.39 1.12 10.24
C PRO A 467 -17.79 2.07 11.36
N ARG A 468 -16.83 2.74 12.00
CA ARG A 468 -17.04 3.72 13.08
C ARG A 468 -17.36 5.11 12.53
N HIS A 469 -17.13 5.37 11.25
CA HIS A 469 -17.36 6.67 10.64
C HIS A 469 -18.88 6.99 10.57
N PRO A 470 -19.33 8.21 10.92
CA PRO A 470 -20.76 8.55 10.92
C PRO A 470 -21.48 8.37 9.58
N LEU A 471 -20.75 8.48 8.46
CA LEU A 471 -21.26 8.31 7.10
C LEU A 471 -21.07 6.91 6.53
N HIS A 472 -20.56 5.94 7.30
CA HIS A 472 -20.30 4.59 6.80
C HIS A 472 -21.56 3.92 6.23
N PHE A 473 -22.68 4.02 6.93
CA PHE A 473 -23.96 3.49 6.44
C PHE A 473 -24.40 4.12 5.11
N ARG A 474 -24.09 5.41 4.90
CA ARG A 474 -24.40 6.09 3.65
C ARG A 474 -23.55 5.56 2.50
N LEU A 475 -22.28 5.27 2.75
CA LEU A 475 -21.42 4.58 1.78
C LEU A 475 -21.98 3.20 1.43
N LEU A 476 -22.37 2.40 2.41
CA LEU A 476 -22.97 1.08 2.18
C LEU A 476 -24.25 1.17 1.34
N GLU A 477 -25.11 2.17 1.55
CA GLU A 477 -26.27 2.43 0.69
C GLU A 477 -25.88 2.71 -0.76
N ILE A 478 -24.82 3.50 -0.99
CA ILE A 478 -24.33 3.83 -2.33
C ILE A 478 -23.76 2.60 -3.03
N LEU A 479 -22.98 1.78 -2.32
CA LEU A 479 -22.38 0.54 -2.85
C LEU A 479 -23.42 -0.46 -3.40
N ARG A 480 -24.68 -0.36 -2.98
CA ARG A 480 -25.78 -1.18 -3.50
C ARG A 480 -26.34 -0.70 -4.83
N HIS A 481 -25.94 0.48 -5.30
CA HIS A 481 -26.46 1.01 -6.55
C HIS A 481 -26.03 0.13 -7.73
N PRO A 482 -26.95 -0.30 -8.63
CA PRO A 482 -26.64 -1.23 -9.71
C PRO A 482 -25.49 -0.79 -10.62
N ALA A 483 -25.30 0.52 -10.81
CA ALA A 483 -24.19 1.07 -11.59
C ALA A 483 -22.81 0.65 -11.06
N LEU A 484 -22.67 0.39 -9.75
CA LEU A 484 -21.40 -0.07 -9.15
C LEU A 484 -21.15 -1.57 -9.31
N HIS A 485 -22.10 -2.30 -9.90
CA HIS A 485 -22.04 -3.76 -10.12
C HIS A 485 -21.83 -4.09 -11.60
N GLU A 486 -21.64 -3.07 -12.44
CA GLU A 486 -21.38 -3.26 -13.86
C GLU A 486 -20.01 -3.90 -14.10
N PRO A 487 -19.83 -4.69 -15.18
CA PRO A 487 -18.58 -5.41 -15.44
C PRO A 487 -17.31 -4.54 -15.54
N ARG A 488 -17.48 -3.24 -15.82
CA ARG A 488 -16.36 -2.28 -15.94
C ARG A 488 -15.91 -1.73 -14.59
N VAL A 489 -16.67 -1.96 -13.51
CA VAL A 489 -16.39 -1.42 -12.17
C VAL A 489 -15.57 -2.41 -11.36
N ASN A 490 -14.49 -1.94 -10.75
CA ASN A 490 -13.67 -2.69 -9.83
C ASN A 490 -13.58 -1.95 -8.48
N LEU A 491 -14.13 -2.57 -7.43
CA LEU A 491 -14.15 -2.00 -6.08
C LEU A 491 -12.86 -2.25 -5.28
N MET A 492 -11.91 -3.03 -5.80
CA MET A 492 -10.62 -3.31 -5.16
C MET A 492 -10.73 -3.60 -3.65
N SER A 493 -10.05 -2.83 -2.80
CA SER A 493 -10.07 -2.98 -1.34
C SER A 493 -11.39 -2.55 -0.68
N LEU A 494 -12.34 -1.96 -1.41
CA LEU A 494 -13.70 -1.70 -0.96
C LEU A 494 -14.63 -2.90 -1.20
N ALA A 495 -14.25 -3.88 -2.02
CA ALA A 495 -15.08 -5.05 -2.32
C ALA A 495 -15.59 -5.80 -1.07
N PRO A 496 -14.81 -5.96 0.03
CA PRO A 496 -15.33 -6.57 1.27
C PRO A 496 -16.54 -5.84 1.87
N LEU A 497 -16.70 -4.53 1.62
CA LEU A 497 -17.85 -3.76 2.09
C LEU A 497 -19.13 -4.08 1.33
N GLN A 498 -19.05 -4.75 0.17
CA GLN A 498 -20.23 -5.16 -0.58
C GLN A 498 -21.05 -6.19 0.20
N ALA A 499 -20.39 -7.15 0.86
CA ALA A 499 -21.07 -8.13 1.71
C ALA A 499 -21.79 -7.44 2.89
N ALA A 500 -21.13 -6.49 3.55
CA ALA A 500 -21.75 -5.70 4.62
C ALA A 500 -22.94 -4.87 4.12
N ALA A 501 -22.85 -4.32 2.91
CA ALA A 501 -23.93 -3.58 2.27
C ALA A 501 -25.14 -4.48 1.95
N ASP A 502 -24.90 -5.73 1.56
CA ASP A 502 -25.94 -6.72 1.28
C ASP A 502 -26.58 -7.26 2.56
N GLU A 503 -25.82 -7.43 3.65
CA GLU A 503 -26.30 -7.85 4.97
C GLU A 503 -27.24 -6.81 5.63
N MET A 504 -27.04 -5.51 5.38
CA MET A 504 -27.99 -4.46 5.83
C MET A 504 -29.44 -4.70 5.37
N THR A 505 -29.65 -5.50 4.32
CA THR A 505 -30.98 -5.88 3.82
C THR A 505 -31.76 -6.77 4.80
N GLN A 506 -31.06 -7.45 5.71
CA GLN A 506 -31.64 -8.34 6.72
C GLN A 506 -31.98 -7.65 8.05
N CYS A 507 -31.53 -6.40 8.24
CA CYS A 507 -31.91 -5.59 9.40
C CYS A 507 -33.30 -4.95 9.19
N SER A 508 -34.19 -5.23 10.15
CA SER A 508 -35.62 -4.89 10.09
C SER A 508 -35.91 -3.39 9.95
N PRO A 509 -37.10 -3.00 9.45
CA PRO A 509 -37.53 -1.60 9.32
C PRO A 509 -37.42 -0.78 10.61
N GLU A 510 -37.47 -1.41 11.78
CA GLU A 510 -37.34 -0.73 13.08
C GLU A 510 -35.93 -0.18 13.33
N ILE A 511 -34.88 -0.87 12.85
CA ILE A 511 -33.49 -0.41 12.98
C ILE A 511 -33.25 0.81 12.09
N LYS A 512 -33.80 0.82 10.87
CA LYS A 512 -33.73 1.98 9.97
C LYS A 512 -34.37 3.21 10.60
N GLN A 513 -35.51 3.07 11.29
CA GLN A 513 -36.15 4.18 12.00
C GLN A 513 -35.33 4.65 13.23
N GLY A 514 -34.69 3.73 13.94
CA GLY A 514 -33.78 4.06 15.05
C GLY A 514 -32.54 4.82 14.58
N LEU A 515 -31.96 4.41 13.45
CA LEU A 515 -30.79 5.06 12.84
C LEU A 515 -31.13 6.44 12.30
N PHE A 516 -32.29 6.60 11.65
CA PHE A 516 -32.77 7.90 11.15
C PHE A 516 -32.97 8.93 12.28
N ARG A 517 -33.44 8.47 13.45
CA ARG A 517 -33.53 9.34 14.65
C ARG A 517 -32.16 9.76 15.17
N ARG A 518 -31.19 8.84 15.18
CA ARG A 518 -29.81 9.15 15.60
C ARG A 518 -29.12 10.11 14.63
N LEU A 519 -29.30 9.92 13.32
CA LEU A 519 -28.81 10.84 12.27
C LEU A 519 -29.43 12.24 12.38
N LYS A 520 -30.76 12.34 12.58
CA LYS A 520 -31.42 13.63 12.86
C LYS A 520 -30.86 14.33 14.09
N SER A 521 -30.58 13.58 15.15
CA SER A 521 -30.00 14.11 16.38
C SER A 521 -28.56 14.58 16.19
N ALA A 522 -27.74 13.83 15.45
CA ALA A 522 -26.34 14.19 15.18
C ALA A 522 -26.21 15.38 14.23
N LEU A 523 -27.17 15.56 13.31
CA LEU A 523 -27.21 16.67 12.35
C LEU A 523 -27.92 17.92 12.90
N GLY A 524 -28.37 17.93 14.16
CA GLY A 524 -29.06 19.08 14.76
C GLY A 524 -30.41 19.44 14.12
N LEU A 525 -30.98 18.54 13.32
CA LEU A 525 -32.24 18.75 12.62
C LEU A 525 -33.41 18.55 13.59
N SER A 526 -33.76 19.61 14.32
CA SER A 526 -35.00 19.62 15.11
C SER A 526 -36.23 19.48 14.20
N ALA A 527 -37.24 18.76 14.67
CA ALA A 527 -38.50 18.63 13.97
C ALA A 527 -39.15 20.01 13.86
N SER A 528 -39.12 20.63 12.67
CA SER A 528 -40.17 21.58 12.33
C SER A 528 -41.48 20.79 12.36
N ARG A 529 -42.34 21.16 13.30
CA ARG A 529 -43.72 20.69 13.30
C ARG A 529 -44.34 21.13 12.00
N ALA A 530 -44.96 20.18 11.30
CA ALA A 530 -45.87 20.44 10.22
C ALA A 530 -46.90 21.49 10.63
N ALA A 531 -47.07 22.49 9.76
CA ALA A 531 -48.35 23.09 9.42
C ALA A 531 -48.45 23.04 7.90
#